data_AF-A0A351E7U3-F1
#
_entry.id   AF-A0A351E7U3-F1
#
_cell.length_a   1.000
_cell.length_b   1.000
_cell.length_c   1.000
_cell.angle_alpha   90.00
_cell.angle_beta   90.00
_cell.angle_gamma   90.00
#
_symmetry.space_group_name_H-M   'P 1'
#
loop_
_entity.id
_entity.type
_entity.pdbx_description
1 polymer ?
#
loop_
_entity_poly.entity_id
_entity_poly.type
_entity_poly.pdbx_seq_one_letter_code
_entity_poly.pdbx_strand_id
1 'polypeptide(L)'
;THMELDAIINHGYAVLYDIAHKLVKHSMDDGYIVGSRGSVGSSFVACMTDITEVNPLVPHYRCPRCRHTEFFTNNEYASGFDMPVKQCPACGTEMIRDGHNIPFAVFMGLHGDKVPDIDLNFSDEYQHSAHKYTEELFGRDNVCRAGTITTVAPKTAWSYARKYFEDKNFPVHPAFISKFAEGLNGVKRGTGQHPAGIMVIPRDMDIHYFTGMNHPADDKTSDIITTHFDYHSINDRLVKLDILGHVDPTMIKRLQEFTGIDPTKIPINDPETMALFSGTDVLGVTPEQIGTNVGTLGIPECGTTFTLGMISDLKPKLFSDIVRISGYSHGTGVWLGNAKDLIQRDHRPVEQTISTRDDVMTSLIARGVDPTLAFKTMEYVRKGKAAKKGLEPQMREAMEKAGVPEWYMKSCETVQYLFPKAHAVAYVLNAYRIAYCKVHYPTAYYAAYFTQRADVDANFIYKGEEYIRQYIKNVEAQGFQASPVDKTNVIYLQLALEMLARGFRFFKIDLYKSHGHRFIPAEEDGVEGVRIPLSALPGVGDGVGRTLALTVKEALENNQPFLSMEDLLSRCSQMENAVRMKAEQGLPLTDEEQDLGHVGQSALDALHTLGALGDMPETNQISLF
;
A
#
# COMPACT_ATOMS: atom_id res chain seq x y z
N THR A 1 23.33 -18.13 -7.19
CA THR A 1 24.01 -17.50 -6.04
C THR A 1 25.37 -16.91 -6.37
N HIS A 2 26.37 -17.67 -6.84
CA HIS A 2 27.71 -17.09 -7.16
C HIS A 2 27.65 -15.89 -8.12
N MET A 3 26.91 -16.02 -9.23
CA MET A 3 26.68 -14.93 -10.18
C MET A 3 26.10 -13.66 -9.53
N GLU A 4 25.14 -13.79 -8.61
CA GLU A 4 24.52 -12.65 -7.94
C GLU A 4 25.47 -12.02 -6.92
N LEU A 5 26.14 -12.84 -6.11
CA LEU A 5 27.11 -12.35 -5.12
C LEU A 5 28.27 -11.62 -5.79
N ASP A 6 28.81 -12.16 -6.88
CA ASP A 6 29.89 -11.52 -7.65
C ASP A 6 29.42 -10.17 -8.20
N ALA A 7 28.20 -10.08 -8.74
CA ALA A 7 27.64 -8.81 -9.20
C ALA A 7 27.41 -7.81 -8.04
N ILE A 8 26.87 -8.25 -6.92
CA ILE A 8 26.58 -7.38 -5.77
C ILE A 8 27.89 -6.86 -5.13
N ILE A 9 28.87 -7.73 -4.93
CA ILE A 9 30.12 -7.41 -4.24
C ILE A 9 31.04 -6.58 -5.13
N ASN A 10 31.27 -7.00 -6.38
CA ASN A 10 32.23 -6.33 -7.26
C ASN A 10 31.78 -4.94 -7.70
N HIS A 11 30.47 -4.67 -7.70
CA HIS A 11 29.92 -3.34 -7.96
C HIS A 11 29.65 -2.52 -6.68
N GLY A 12 30.05 -3.02 -5.50
CA GLY A 12 30.04 -2.25 -4.25
C GLY A 12 28.67 -2.13 -3.55
N TYR A 13 27.70 -2.99 -3.86
CA TYR A 13 26.33 -2.90 -3.32
C TYR A 13 26.07 -3.77 -2.08
N ALA A 14 27.07 -4.52 -1.61
CA ALA A 14 26.93 -5.39 -0.43
C ALA A 14 26.49 -4.63 0.83
N VAL A 15 26.97 -3.39 1.01
CA VAL A 15 26.58 -2.53 2.15
C VAL A 15 25.08 -2.21 2.12
N LEU A 16 24.50 -1.99 0.94
CA LEU A 16 23.06 -1.70 0.82
C LEU A 16 22.21 -2.90 1.21
N TYR A 17 22.65 -4.11 0.85
CA TYR A 17 21.98 -5.34 1.25
C TYR A 17 22.05 -5.54 2.77
N ASP A 18 23.21 -5.36 3.39
CA ASP A 18 23.37 -5.47 4.85
C ASP A 18 22.49 -4.46 5.60
N ILE A 19 22.42 -3.22 5.11
CA ILE A 19 21.61 -2.16 5.71
C ILE A 19 20.12 -2.44 5.53
N ALA A 20 19.69 -2.84 4.33
CA ALA A 20 18.31 -3.23 4.08
C ALA A 20 17.89 -4.41 4.98
N HIS A 21 18.76 -5.41 5.16
CA HIS A 21 18.53 -6.51 6.10
C HIS A 21 18.34 -6.01 7.53
N LYS A 22 19.23 -5.13 8.01
CA LYS A 22 19.14 -4.55 9.36
C LYS A 22 17.87 -3.74 9.57
N LEU A 23 17.46 -2.93 8.59
CA LEU A 23 16.21 -2.17 8.63
C LEU A 23 14.99 -3.09 8.71
N VAL A 24 14.94 -4.13 7.88
CA VAL A 24 13.84 -5.12 7.91
C VAL A 24 13.83 -5.84 9.25
N LYS A 25 14.98 -6.31 9.71
CA LYS A 25 15.09 -7.02 10.99
C LYS A 25 14.66 -6.15 12.16
N HIS A 26 15.10 -4.90 12.22
CA HIS A 26 14.72 -3.96 13.28
C HIS A 26 13.19 -3.75 13.33
N SER A 27 12.56 -3.54 12.17
CA SER A 27 11.09 -3.47 12.06
C SER A 27 10.39 -4.75 12.53
N MET A 28 10.90 -5.92 12.12
CA MET A 28 10.34 -7.23 12.49
C MET A 28 10.48 -7.51 14.00
N ASP A 29 11.61 -7.15 14.60
CA ASP A 29 11.87 -7.28 16.05
C ASP A 29 10.93 -6.37 16.86
N ASP A 30 10.58 -5.19 16.32
CA ASP A 30 9.56 -4.28 16.87
C ASP A 30 8.11 -4.71 16.52
N GLY A 31 7.97 -5.83 15.81
CA GLY A 31 6.68 -6.46 15.50
C GLY A 31 5.96 -5.88 14.29
N TYR A 32 6.62 -5.11 13.43
CA TYR A 32 6.07 -4.59 12.18
C TYR A 32 6.63 -5.35 10.97
N ILE A 33 5.73 -6.01 10.22
CA ILE A 33 6.12 -6.68 8.97
C ILE A 33 6.58 -5.66 7.92
N VAL A 34 7.57 -6.02 7.11
CA VAL A 34 8.03 -5.18 5.98
C VAL A 34 7.61 -5.83 4.67
N GLY A 35 6.82 -5.09 3.88
CA GLY A 35 6.45 -5.50 2.54
C GLY A 35 7.61 -5.31 1.57
N SER A 36 7.90 -6.34 0.77
CA SER A 36 8.83 -6.21 -0.36
C SER A 36 8.25 -5.31 -1.44
N ARG A 37 9.10 -4.53 -2.13
CA ARG A 37 8.66 -3.69 -3.24
C ARG A 37 9.68 -3.65 -4.38
N GLY A 38 9.16 -3.35 -5.57
CA GLY A 38 9.98 -2.99 -6.70
C GLY A 38 10.71 -4.19 -7.29
N SER A 39 11.99 -4.02 -7.60
CA SER A 39 12.77 -5.04 -8.31
C SER A 39 13.66 -5.89 -7.44
N VAL A 40 13.80 -5.59 -6.15
CA VAL A 40 14.68 -6.33 -5.23
C VAL A 40 14.28 -7.80 -5.07
N GLY A 41 12.99 -8.12 -5.18
CA GLY A 41 12.47 -9.50 -5.21
C GLY A 41 12.92 -10.34 -6.41
N SER A 42 13.71 -9.77 -7.33
CA SER A 42 14.37 -10.52 -8.41
C SER A 42 15.72 -11.12 -7.96
N SER A 43 16.20 -10.78 -6.76
CA SER A 43 17.49 -11.22 -6.21
C SER A 43 17.30 -12.36 -5.23
N PHE A 44 17.90 -13.51 -5.52
CA PHE A 44 17.86 -14.65 -4.61
C PHE A 44 18.70 -14.37 -3.36
N VAL A 45 19.79 -13.61 -3.49
CA VAL A 45 20.56 -13.12 -2.33
C VAL A 45 19.68 -12.28 -1.42
N ALA A 46 18.83 -11.39 -1.96
CA ALA A 46 17.91 -10.58 -1.14
C ALA A 46 16.90 -11.44 -0.38
N CYS A 47 16.41 -12.52 -1.01
CA CYS A 47 15.54 -13.49 -0.37
C CYS A 47 16.26 -14.23 0.78
N MET A 48 17.52 -14.63 0.56
CA MET A 48 18.32 -15.32 1.59
C MET A 48 18.78 -14.42 2.74
N THR A 49 18.73 -13.10 2.56
CA THR A 49 19.02 -12.11 3.61
C THR A 49 17.76 -11.48 4.20
N ASP A 50 16.59 -12.09 4.01
CA ASP A 50 15.29 -11.63 4.54
C ASP A 50 14.94 -10.17 4.16
N ILE A 51 15.53 -9.63 3.09
CA ILE A 51 15.17 -8.30 2.55
C ILE A 51 13.85 -8.40 1.79
N THR A 52 13.57 -9.57 1.22
CA THR A 52 12.35 -9.84 0.47
C THR A 52 11.81 -11.23 0.69
N GLU A 53 10.49 -11.35 0.77
CA GLU A 53 9.79 -12.64 0.84
C GLU A 53 9.63 -13.32 -0.52
N VAL A 54 9.96 -12.61 -1.61
CA VAL A 54 9.83 -13.12 -2.97
C VAL A 54 11.03 -14.00 -3.29
N ASN A 55 10.78 -15.27 -3.59
CA ASN A 55 11.80 -16.19 -4.06
C ASN A 55 11.87 -16.21 -5.60
N PRO A 56 12.93 -15.65 -6.22
CA PRO A 56 12.99 -15.52 -7.68
C PRO A 56 13.33 -16.82 -8.41
N LEU A 57 13.70 -17.89 -7.72
CA LEU A 57 14.05 -19.16 -8.36
C LEU A 57 12.87 -19.71 -9.18
N VAL A 58 13.17 -20.64 -10.09
CA VAL A 58 12.13 -21.38 -10.80
C VAL A 58 11.24 -22.14 -9.79
N PRO A 59 9.97 -22.43 -10.12
CA PRO A 59 9.08 -23.20 -9.26
C PRO A 59 9.73 -24.49 -8.77
N HIS A 60 9.62 -24.75 -7.48
CA HIS A 60 10.27 -25.90 -6.85
C HIS A 60 9.57 -26.36 -5.57
N TYR A 61 9.80 -27.64 -5.25
CA TYR A 61 9.54 -28.17 -3.93
C TYR A 61 10.81 -28.16 -3.09
N ARG A 62 10.69 -27.86 -1.79
CA ARG A 62 11.75 -28.06 -0.80
C ARG A 62 11.21 -28.72 0.46
N CYS A 63 11.86 -29.79 0.91
CA CYS A 63 11.51 -30.44 2.18
C CYS A 63 12.14 -29.67 3.35
N PRO A 64 11.35 -29.19 4.32
CA PRO A 64 11.88 -28.47 5.49
C PRO A 64 12.70 -29.38 6.42
N ARG A 65 12.53 -30.71 6.34
CA ARG A 65 13.18 -31.69 7.22
C ARG A 65 14.47 -32.24 6.64
N CYS A 66 14.40 -32.91 5.48
CA CYS A 66 15.55 -33.61 4.90
C CYS A 66 16.27 -32.82 3.79
N ARG A 67 15.77 -31.62 3.45
CA ARG A 67 16.34 -30.72 2.43
C ARG A 67 16.32 -31.27 1.00
N HIS A 68 15.57 -32.34 0.72
CA HIS A 68 15.28 -32.78 -0.64
C HIS A 68 14.60 -31.66 -1.44
N THR A 69 15.04 -31.42 -2.67
CA THR A 69 14.53 -30.37 -3.54
C THR A 69 14.23 -30.90 -4.94
N GLU A 70 13.25 -30.29 -5.61
CA GLU A 70 12.86 -30.62 -6.99
C GLU A 70 12.51 -29.33 -7.72
N PHE A 71 13.23 -29.02 -8.81
CA PHE A 71 13.06 -27.79 -9.60
C PHE A 71 12.38 -28.08 -10.94
N PHE A 72 11.52 -27.16 -11.39
CA PHE A 72 10.76 -27.25 -12.64
C PHE A 72 11.19 -26.14 -13.58
N THR A 73 11.95 -26.50 -14.63
CA THR A 73 12.64 -25.54 -15.51
C THR A 73 12.00 -25.38 -16.89
N ASN A 74 10.98 -26.18 -17.23
CA ASN A 74 10.36 -26.18 -18.55
C ASN A 74 9.05 -25.39 -18.58
N ASN A 75 8.93 -24.39 -17.68
CA ASN A 75 7.72 -23.59 -17.49
C ASN A 75 6.45 -24.45 -17.24
N GLU A 76 6.60 -25.57 -16.54
CA GLU A 76 5.47 -26.41 -16.13
C GLU A 76 4.50 -25.67 -15.20
N TYR A 77 5.04 -24.75 -14.40
CA TYR A 77 4.30 -23.89 -13.47
C TYR A 77 4.73 -22.43 -13.63
N ALA A 78 3.80 -21.49 -13.43
CA ALA A 78 4.10 -20.06 -13.47
C ALA A 78 4.64 -19.54 -12.12
N SER A 79 4.22 -20.17 -11.02
CA SER A 79 4.67 -19.95 -9.65
C SER A 79 4.70 -21.26 -8.88
N GLY A 80 5.63 -21.39 -7.95
CA GLY A 80 5.69 -22.52 -7.02
C GLY A 80 4.43 -22.62 -6.19
N PHE A 81 3.80 -21.50 -5.85
CA PHE A 81 2.56 -21.50 -5.09
C PHE A 81 1.44 -22.26 -5.80
N ASP A 82 1.39 -22.25 -7.13
CA ASP A 82 0.37 -22.96 -7.93
C ASP A 82 0.53 -24.49 -7.90
N MET A 83 1.65 -24.99 -7.38
CA MET A 83 1.96 -26.41 -7.37
C MET A 83 1.08 -27.17 -6.35
N PRO A 84 0.66 -28.41 -6.66
CA PRO A 84 -0.15 -29.21 -5.75
C PRO A 84 0.61 -29.55 -4.48
N VAL A 85 -0.11 -29.86 -3.38
CA VAL A 85 0.52 -30.36 -2.16
C VAL A 85 1.21 -31.69 -2.45
N LYS A 86 2.45 -31.85 -1.96
CA LYS A 86 3.28 -33.04 -2.19
C LYS A 86 4.03 -33.44 -0.93
N GLN A 87 4.07 -34.75 -0.66
CA GLN A 87 4.89 -35.33 0.39
C GLN A 87 6.31 -35.61 -0.11
N CYS A 88 7.31 -35.37 0.74
CA CYS A 88 8.70 -35.59 0.38
C CYS A 88 8.97 -37.07 0.11
N PRO A 89 9.54 -37.44 -1.05
CA PRO A 89 9.81 -38.84 -1.38
C PRO A 89 10.87 -39.49 -0.47
N ALA A 90 11.72 -38.69 0.17
CA ALA A 90 12.80 -39.18 1.03
C ALA A 90 12.39 -39.38 2.50
N CYS A 91 11.47 -38.57 3.04
CA CYS A 91 11.13 -38.61 4.47
C CYS A 91 9.64 -38.48 4.80
N GLY A 92 8.77 -38.37 3.79
CA GLY A 92 7.31 -38.27 3.97
C GLY A 92 6.81 -36.98 4.60
N THR A 93 7.66 -35.97 4.81
CA THR A 93 7.25 -34.64 5.30
C THR A 93 6.68 -33.80 4.15
N GLU A 94 5.60 -33.06 4.41
CA GLU A 94 5.01 -32.16 3.41
C GLU A 94 6.04 -31.14 2.92
N MET A 95 6.13 -30.99 1.61
CA MET A 95 7.11 -30.12 0.98
C MET A 95 6.59 -28.69 0.86
N ILE A 96 7.45 -27.72 1.16
CA ILE A 96 7.20 -26.32 0.88
C ILE A 96 7.28 -26.11 -0.64
N ARG A 97 6.39 -25.27 -1.14
CA ARG A 97 6.25 -24.90 -2.55
C ARG A 97 6.64 -23.44 -2.71
N ASP A 98 7.55 -23.14 -3.63
CA ASP A 98 8.12 -21.80 -3.74
C ASP A 98 8.75 -21.54 -5.12
N GLY A 99 9.12 -20.29 -5.40
CA GLY A 99 9.82 -19.88 -6.62
C GLY A 99 8.88 -19.29 -7.69
N HIS A 100 9.21 -18.10 -8.19
CA HIS A 100 8.36 -17.35 -9.12
C HIS A 100 8.97 -17.13 -10.51
N ASN A 101 10.12 -17.75 -10.80
CA ASN A 101 10.85 -17.63 -12.07
C ASN A 101 11.09 -16.17 -12.48
N ILE A 102 11.83 -15.42 -11.66
CA ILE A 102 12.10 -13.99 -11.84
C ILE A 102 13.60 -13.83 -12.11
N PRO A 103 14.01 -13.27 -13.26
CA PRO A 103 15.43 -13.16 -13.57
C PRO A 103 16.11 -12.02 -12.82
N PHE A 104 17.27 -12.30 -12.18
CA PHE A 104 18.10 -11.31 -11.48
C PHE A 104 18.41 -10.04 -12.29
N ALA A 105 18.52 -10.18 -13.62
CA ALA A 105 18.80 -9.07 -14.52
C ALA A 105 17.79 -7.91 -14.43
N VAL A 106 16.57 -8.19 -14.00
CA VAL A 106 15.50 -7.20 -13.78
C VAL A 106 15.89 -6.18 -12.69
N PHE A 107 16.69 -6.62 -11.72
CA PHE A 107 17.23 -5.80 -10.64
C PHE A 107 18.51 -5.07 -11.05
N MET A 108 19.57 -5.79 -11.42
CA MET A 108 20.92 -5.22 -11.61
C MET A 108 21.49 -5.36 -13.03
N GLY A 109 20.67 -5.69 -14.02
CA GLY A 109 21.16 -6.01 -15.36
C GLY A 109 21.87 -7.36 -15.41
N LEU A 110 22.34 -7.76 -16.58
CA LEU A 110 22.96 -9.09 -16.76
C LEU A 110 24.32 -9.22 -16.08
N HIS A 111 25.02 -8.10 -15.91
CA HIS A 111 26.39 -8.07 -15.41
C HIS A 111 26.57 -7.17 -14.18
N GLY A 112 25.49 -6.74 -13.55
CA GLY A 112 25.56 -5.76 -12.45
C GLY A 112 25.71 -4.31 -12.91
N ASP A 113 25.50 -4.04 -14.20
CA ASP A 113 25.71 -2.76 -14.87
C ASP A 113 24.60 -1.72 -14.59
N LYS A 114 23.53 -2.14 -13.91
CA LYS A 114 22.43 -1.25 -13.51
C LYS A 114 22.49 -1.01 -12.00
N VAL A 115 22.46 0.26 -11.62
CA VAL A 115 22.34 0.70 -10.22
C VAL A 115 21.04 0.14 -9.61
N PRO A 116 21.10 -0.64 -8.52
CA PRO A 116 19.93 -1.16 -7.84
C PRO A 116 19.21 -0.07 -7.05
N ASP A 117 17.88 -0.16 -6.98
CA ASP A 117 17.04 0.60 -6.05
C ASP A 117 16.35 -0.41 -5.13
N ILE A 118 16.61 -0.31 -3.82
CA ILE A 118 16.00 -1.20 -2.81
C ILE A 118 14.80 -0.48 -2.22
N ASP A 119 13.62 -0.90 -2.66
CA ASP A 119 12.34 -0.38 -2.20
C ASP A 119 11.78 -1.28 -1.08
N LEU A 120 11.47 -0.69 0.08
CA LEU A 120 10.87 -1.39 1.22
C LEU A 120 9.61 -0.67 1.68
N ASN A 121 8.51 -1.40 1.82
CA ASN A 121 7.26 -0.89 2.37
C ASN A 121 7.19 -1.21 3.86
N PHE A 122 7.48 -0.22 4.70
CA PHE A 122 7.23 -0.27 6.14
C PHE A 122 5.78 0.10 6.43
N SER A 123 5.31 -0.25 7.63
CA SER A 123 4.11 0.35 8.20
C SER A 123 4.24 1.88 8.16
N ASP A 124 3.17 2.56 7.75
CA ASP A 124 3.12 4.03 7.81
C ASP A 124 3.29 4.56 9.24
N GLU A 125 2.88 3.81 10.25
CA GLU A 125 3.12 4.11 11.67
C GLU A 125 4.59 3.91 12.09
N TYR A 126 5.35 3.07 11.37
CA TYR A 126 6.73 2.74 11.71
C TYR A 126 7.78 3.45 10.83
N GLN A 127 7.36 4.06 9.73
CA GLN A 127 8.25 4.66 8.73
C GLN A 127 9.26 5.63 9.36
N HIS A 128 8.82 6.48 10.29
CA HIS A 128 9.67 7.46 10.96
C HIS A 128 10.75 6.79 11.81
N SER A 129 10.40 5.73 12.55
CA SER A 129 11.37 4.93 13.32
C SER A 129 12.40 4.27 12.41
N ALA A 130 11.96 3.73 11.26
CA ALA A 130 12.87 3.18 10.25
C ALA A 130 13.81 4.25 9.66
N HIS A 131 13.32 5.47 9.40
CA HIS A 131 14.17 6.60 8.98
C HIS A 131 15.21 6.95 10.05
N LYS A 132 14.80 7.10 11.31
CA LYS A 132 15.72 7.40 12.42
C LYS A 132 16.78 6.32 12.62
N TYR A 133 16.42 5.05 12.46
CA TYR A 133 17.38 3.95 12.57
C TYR A 133 18.53 4.06 11.53
N THR A 134 18.29 4.69 10.37
CA THR A 134 19.38 4.96 9.42
C THR A 134 20.44 5.91 9.97
N GLU A 135 20.07 6.84 10.84
CA GLU A 135 21.03 7.74 11.51
C GLU A 135 21.94 6.97 12.47
N GLU A 136 21.42 5.93 13.14
CA GLU A 136 22.22 5.06 13.99
C GLU A 136 23.18 4.18 13.18
N LEU A 137 22.74 3.70 12.02
CA LEU A 137 23.54 2.84 11.15
C LEU A 137 24.68 3.60 10.46
N PHE A 138 24.39 4.77 9.90
CA PHE A 138 25.34 5.52 9.08
C PHE A 138 26.06 6.63 9.84
N GLY A 139 25.41 7.19 10.86
CA GLY A 139 25.76 8.45 11.51
C GLY A 139 24.81 9.56 11.05
N ARG A 140 24.38 10.43 11.98
CA ARG A 140 23.44 11.52 11.74
C ARG A 140 23.86 12.47 10.61
N ASP A 141 25.16 12.71 10.47
CA ASP A 141 25.71 13.61 9.43
C ASP A 141 25.87 12.92 8.07
N ASN A 142 25.66 11.60 7.99
CA ASN A 142 25.85 10.78 6.81
C ASN A 142 24.55 10.32 6.16
N VAL A 143 23.41 10.80 6.65
CA VAL A 143 22.09 10.59 6.04
C VAL A 143 21.30 11.88 6.01
N CYS A 144 20.49 12.06 4.97
CA CYS A 144 19.50 13.13 4.95
C CYS A 144 18.31 12.71 4.09
N ARG A 145 17.17 13.36 4.28
CA ARG A 145 15.99 13.08 3.46
C ARG A 145 16.14 13.72 2.08
N ALA A 146 15.72 13.05 1.02
CA ALA A 146 15.68 13.68 -0.29
C ALA A 146 14.68 14.85 -0.27
N GLY A 147 15.10 16.02 -0.74
CA GLY A 147 14.22 17.19 -0.87
C GLY A 147 13.32 17.09 -2.10
N THR A 148 12.19 17.79 -2.06
CA THR A 148 11.32 17.97 -3.23
C THR A 148 11.06 19.45 -3.49
N ILE A 149 10.97 19.81 -4.76
CA ILE A 149 10.61 21.16 -5.20
C ILE A 149 9.18 21.11 -5.73
N THR A 150 8.25 21.75 -5.03
CA THR A 150 6.87 21.84 -5.49
C THR A 150 6.73 23.00 -6.46
N THR A 151 6.18 22.71 -7.63
CA THR A 151 5.98 23.69 -8.70
C THR A 151 4.50 23.97 -8.93
N VAL A 152 4.19 25.10 -9.56
CA VAL A 152 2.82 25.43 -9.95
C VAL A 152 2.37 24.50 -11.08
N ALA A 153 1.46 23.57 -10.77
CA ALA A 153 0.85 22.68 -11.74
C ALA A 153 -0.21 23.40 -12.61
N PRO A 154 -0.56 22.87 -13.80
CA PRO A 154 -1.48 23.54 -14.75
C PRO A 154 -2.83 23.97 -14.17
N LYS A 155 -3.47 23.13 -13.33
CA LYS A 155 -4.75 23.48 -12.68
C LYS A 155 -4.60 24.66 -11.71
N THR A 156 -3.53 24.66 -10.92
CA THR A 156 -3.23 25.73 -9.97
C THR A 156 -2.87 27.03 -10.70
N ALA A 157 -2.06 26.95 -11.76
CA ALA A 157 -1.72 28.08 -12.62
C ALA A 157 -2.98 28.74 -13.20
N TRP A 158 -3.91 27.92 -13.71
CA TRP A 158 -5.18 28.41 -14.24
C TRP A 158 -6.03 29.09 -13.16
N SER A 159 -6.10 28.51 -11.96
CA SER A 159 -6.81 29.11 -10.83
C SER A 159 -6.20 30.45 -10.39
N TYR A 160 -4.87 30.57 -10.37
CA TYR A 160 -4.18 31.82 -10.05
C TYR A 160 -4.45 32.89 -11.12
N ALA A 161 -4.33 32.52 -12.39
CA ALA A 161 -4.60 33.42 -13.50
C ALA A 161 -6.05 33.93 -13.47
N ARG A 162 -7.03 33.01 -13.31
CA ARG A 162 -8.45 33.38 -13.22
C ARG A 162 -8.69 34.34 -12.06
N LYS A 163 -8.25 33.98 -10.86
CA LYS A 163 -8.45 34.80 -9.66
C LYS A 163 -7.82 36.18 -9.80
N TYR A 164 -6.63 36.28 -10.39
CA TYR A 164 -5.98 37.57 -10.66
C TYR A 164 -6.83 38.49 -11.54
N PHE A 165 -7.37 37.98 -12.65
CA PHE A 165 -8.22 38.80 -13.54
C PHE A 165 -9.58 39.12 -12.93
N GLU A 166 -10.16 38.21 -12.15
CA GLU A 166 -11.37 38.44 -11.34
C GLU A 166 -11.12 39.57 -10.32
N ASP A 167 -10.06 39.49 -9.53
CA ASP A 167 -9.70 40.49 -8.51
C ASP A 167 -9.39 41.87 -9.13
N LYS A 168 -8.92 41.90 -10.39
CA LYS A 168 -8.65 43.13 -11.15
C LYS A 168 -9.85 43.65 -11.95
N ASN A 169 -11.00 42.97 -11.90
CA ASN A 169 -12.19 43.29 -12.70
C ASN A 169 -11.89 43.40 -14.21
N PHE A 170 -10.96 42.59 -14.72
CA PHE A 170 -10.68 42.53 -16.15
C PHE A 170 -11.46 41.40 -16.80
N PRO A 171 -12.46 41.70 -17.65
CA PRO A 171 -13.17 40.66 -18.38
C PRO A 171 -12.24 40.08 -19.44
N VAL A 172 -11.70 38.89 -19.17
CA VAL A 172 -10.81 38.17 -20.09
C VAL A 172 -11.45 36.86 -20.54
N HIS A 173 -11.26 36.51 -21.81
CA HIS A 173 -11.76 35.26 -22.35
C HIS A 173 -11.01 34.05 -21.74
N PRO A 174 -11.65 32.92 -21.42
CA PRO A 174 -11.00 31.74 -20.85
C PRO A 174 -9.80 31.20 -21.64
N ALA A 175 -9.80 31.37 -22.96
CA ALA A 175 -8.66 31.01 -23.80
C ALA A 175 -7.41 31.86 -23.50
N PHE A 176 -7.58 33.15 -23.19
CA PHE A 176 -6.48 34.02 -22.78
C PHE A 176 -5.97 33.65 -21.39
N ILE A 177 -6.86 33.34 -20.44
CA ILE A 177 -6.48 32.82 -19.11
C ILE A 177 -5.63 31.57 -19.26
N SER A 178 -6.02 30.65 -20.14
CA SER A 178 -5.30 29.40 -20.37
C SER A 178 -3.89 29.65 -20.92
N LYS A 179 -3.76 30.52 -21.93
CA LYS A 179 -2.45 30.93 -22.47
C LYS A 179 -1.59 31.66 -21.44
N PHE A 180 -2.18 32.53 -20.61
CA PHE A 180 -1.46 33.23 -19.55
C PHE A 180 -0.95 32.26 -18.48
N ALA A 181 -1.77 31.29 -18.10
CA ALA A 181 -1.44 30.26 -17.11
C ALA A 181 -0.26 29.36 -17.55
N GLU A 182 -0.05 29.14 -18.85
CA GLU A 182 1.11 28.41 -19.35
C GLU A 182 2.44 29.03 -18.90
N GLY A 183 2.51 30.37 -18.81
CA GLY A 183 3.71 31.08 -18.34
C GLY A 183 3.98 30.94 -16.84
N LEU A 184 3.01 30.45 -16.06
CA LEU A 184 3.17 30.18 -14.63
C LEU A 184 3.55 28.72 -14.35
N ASN A 185 3.40 27.83 -15.33
CA ASN A 185 3.63 26.40 -15.16
C ASN A 185 5.10 26.12 -14.85
N GLY A 186 5.35 25.29 -13.84
CA GLY A 186 6.71 24.91 -13.45
C GLY A 186 7.45 25.92 -12.57
N VAL A 187 6.87 27.09 -12.29
CA VAL A 187 7.45 28.05 -11.32
C VAL A 187 7.48 27.42 -9.94
N LYS A 188 8.62 27.52 -9.24
CA LYS A 188 8.77 27.03 -7.85
C LYS A 188 7.76 27.74 -6.94
N ARG A 189 7.02 26.96 -6.17
CA ARG A 189 6.06 27.44 -5.15
C ARG A 189 6.52 27.13 -3.72
N GLY A 190 7.26 26.04 -3.52
CA GLY A 190 7.73 25.67 -2.20
C GLY A 190 8.75 24.52 -2.25
N THR A 191 9.18 24.11 -1.07
CA THR A 191 10.02 22.93 -0.84
C THR A 191 9.27 21.96 0.07
N GLY A 192 9.64 20.68 0.00
CA GLY A 192 9.10 19.65 0.86
C GLY A 192 10.05 18.48 0.98
N GLN A 193 9.54 17.37 1.48
CA GLN A 193 10.30 16.15 1.69
C GLN A 193 9.86 15.07 0.69
N HIS A 194 10.81 14.24 0.27
CA HIS A 194 10.49 13.03 -0.47
C HIS A 194 9.74 12.06 0.47
N PRO A 195 8.70 11.37 0.00
CA PRO A 195 7.92 10.47 0.84
C PRO A 195 8.69 9.25 1.37
N ALA A 196 9.96 9.03 0.98
CA ALA A 196 10.66 7.77 1.26
C ALA A 196 12.19 7.88 1.25
N GLY A 197 12.76 8.50 0.20
CA GLY A 197 14.19 8.48 -0.07
C GLY A 197 15.04 9.09 1.04
N ILE A 198 15.88 8.24 1.63
CA ILE A 198 17.01 8.63 2.46
C ILE A 198 18.26 8.58 1.61
N MET A 199 18.97 9.70 1.51
CA MET A 199 20.23 9.81 0.81
C MET A 199 21.36 9.39 1.75
N VAL A 200 22.20 8.46 1.29
CA VAL A 200 23.35 7.97 2.07
C VAL A 200 24.61 8.64 1.57
N ILE A 201 25.30 9.36 2.46
CA ILE A 201 26.55 10.07 2.17
C ILE A 201 27.73 9.22 2.66
N PRO A 202 28.72 8.92 1.79
CA PRO A 202 29.94 8.22 2.19
C PRO A 202 30.64 8.91 3.37
N ARG A 203 31.18 8.13 4.31
CA ARG A 203 31.78 8.65 5.55
C ARG A 203 33.00 9.55 5.33
N ASP A 204 33.66 9.42 4.19
CA ASP A 204 34.82 10.21 3.78
C ASP A 204 34.45 11.44 2.93
N MET A 205 33.16 11.73 2.76
CA MET A 205 32.68 12.85 1.95
C MET A 205 31.69 13.73 2.72
N ASP A 206 31.69 15.01 2.38
CA ASP A 206 30.73 15.99 2.89
C ASP A 206 29.57 16.18 1.88
N ILE A 207 28.34 16.33 2.38
CA ILE A 207 27.16 16.49 1.53
C ILE A 207 27.23 17.71 0.59
N HIS A 208 27.95 18.77 0.98
CA HIS A 208 28.09 19.99 0.20
C HIS A 208 28.91 19.80 -1.09
N TYR A 209 29.60 18.67 -1.26
CA TYR A 209 30.17 18.29 -2.56
C TYR A 209 29.10 17.91 -3.59
N PHE A 210 27.88 17.60 -3.15
CA PHE A 210 26.77 17.15 -4.00
C PHE A 210 25.63 18.18 -4.06
N THR A 211 25.23 18.72 -2.91
CA THR A 211 24.05 19.59 -2.80
C THR A 211 24.08 20.45 -1.53
N GLY A 212 23.36 21.57 -1.53
CA GLY A 212 23.07 22.30 -0.29
C GLY A 212 22.07 21.54 0.59
N MET A 213 21.83 22.02 1.80
CA MET A 213 20.84 21.47 2.72
C MET A 213 19.83 22.53 3.16
N ASN A 214 18.58 22.11 3.36
CA ASN A 214 17.49 22.94 3.87
C ASN A 214 16.59 22.14 4.83
N HIS A 215 15.70 22.84 5.53
CA HIS A 215 14.51 22.23 6.13
C HIS A 215 13.36 22.17 5.11
N PRO A 216 12.50 21.14 5.18
CA PRO A 216 11.30 21.08 4.35
C PRO A 216 10.41 22.29 4.67
N ALA A 217 9.90 22.96 3.63
CA ALA A 217 9.07 24.16 3.74
C ALA A 217 9.67 25.31 4.59
N ASP A 218 11.00 25.33 4.77
CA ASP A 218 11.73 26.27 5.64
C ASP A 218 11.28 26.24 7.12
N ASP A 219 10.69 25.13 7.57
CA ASP A 219 10.29 24.94 8.96
C ASP A 219 11.51 24.64 9.84
N LYS A 220 11.93 25.65 10.61
CA LYS A 220 13.08 25.57 11.52
C LYS A 220 12.85 24.69 12.74
N THR A 221 11.61 24.28 13.01
CA THR A 221 11.28 23.39 14.12
C THR A 221 11.34 21.91 13.73
N SER A 222 11.40 21.62 12.43
CA SER A 222 11.51 20.25 11.94
C SER A 222 12.90 19.66 12.24
N ASP A 223 12.92 18.44 12.79
CA ASP A 223 14.12 17.63 12.98
C ASP A 223 14.67 17.07 11.66
N ILE A 224 13.90 17.16 10.58
CA ILE A 224 14.23 16.62 9.26
C ILE A 224 15.08 17.62 8.47
N ILE A 225 16.24 17.14 8.01
CA ILE A 225 17.09 17.85 7.05
C ILE A 225 16.90 17.24 5.67
N THR A 226 16.78 18.11 4.66
CA THR A 226 16.56 17.73 3.27
C THR A 226 17.68 18.20 2.34
N THR A 227 17.95 17.44 1.27
CA THR A 227 18.77 17.92 0.15
C THR A 227 18.12 19.13 -0.52
N HIS A 228 18.91 20.13 -0.92
CA HIS A 228 18.41 21.29 -1.66
C HIS A 228 18.02 20.91 -3.09
N PHE A 229 18.83 20.06 -3.72
CA PHE A 229 18.48 19.46 -4.99
C PHE A 229 17.50 18.31 -4.79
N ASP A 230 16.57 18.17 -5.74
CA ASP A 230 15.77 16.96 -5.82
C ASP A 230 16.63 15.75 -6.19
N TYR A 231 16.12 14.56 -5.89
CA TYR A 231 16.80 13.30 -6.21
C TYR A 231 17.18 13.17 -7.69
N HIS A 232 16.32 13.64 -8.62
CA HIS A 232 16.57 13.51 -10.05
C HIS A 232 17.83 14.23 -10.51
N SER A 233 18.22 15.28 -9.79
CA SER A 233 19.44 16.04 -10.06
C SER A 233 20.72 15.35 -9.57
N ILE A 234 20.61 14.35 -8.68
CA ILE A 234 21.74 13.69 -8.00
C ILE A 234 21.70 12.14 -8.05
N ASN A 235 20.79 11.56 -8.83
CA ASN A 235 20.46 10.13 -8.85
C ASN A 235 21.65 9.20 -9.17
N ASP A 236 22.64 9.66 -9.93
CA ASP A 236 23.82 8.88 -10.33
C ASP A 236 25.05 9.21 -9.47
N ARG A 237 24.87 9.95 -8.37
CA ARG A 237 25.97 10.43 -7.50
C ARG A 237 25.92 9.87 -6.10
N LEU A 238 24.73 9.71 -5.54
CA LEU A 238 24.50 9.18 -4.21
C LEU A 238 23.50 8.03 -4.27
N VAL A 239 23.68 7.06 -3.38
CA VAL A 239 22.71 5.99 -3.21
C VAL A 239 21.54 6.49 -2.38
N LYS A 240 20.35 6.01 -2.74
CA LYS A 240 19.09 6.27 -2.05
C LYS A 240 18.55 4.95 -1.47
N LEU A 241 18.05 5.00 -0.24
CA LEU A 241 17.22 3.96 0.36
C LEU A 241 15.76 4.43 0.36
N ASP A 242 14.89 3.74 -0.37
CA ASP A 242 13.45 4.06 -0.38
C ASP A 242 12.73 3.30 0.74
N ILE A 243 12.69 3.97 1.90
CA ILE A 243 11.95 3.52 3.09
C ILE A 243 10.56 4.15 3.02
N LEU A 244 9.61 3.44 2.41
CA LEU A 244 8.25 3.93 2.18
C LEU A 244 7.31 3.53 3.32
N GLY A 245 6.42 4.43 3.71
CA GLY A 245 5.25 4.10 4.52
C GLY A 245 4.13 3.55 3.63
N HIS A 246 3.52 2.44 4.03
CA HIS A 246 2.46 1.78 3.29
C HIS A 246 1.40 1.23 4.25
N VAL A 247 0.14 1.31 3.83
CA VAL A 247 -1.01 0.88 4.64
C VAL A 247 -1.14 -0.65 4.76
N ASP A 248 -0.61 -1.41 3.80
CA ASP A 248 -0.67 -2.88 3.79
C ASP A 248 0.01 -3.52 5.01
N PRO A 249 1.29 -3.23 5.32
CA PRO A 249 1.92 -3.67 6.55
C PRO A 249 1.13 -3.33 7.81
N THR A 250 0.59 -2.11 7.90
CA THR A 250 -0.20 -1.66 9.05
C THR A 250 -1.49 -2.46 9.18
N MET A 251 -2.20 -2.68 8.08
CA MET A 251 -3.40 -3.52 8.06
C MET A 251 -3.09 -4.96 8.47
N ILE A 252 -1.99 -5.55 8.00
CA ILE A 252 -1.56 -6.89 8.38
C ILE A 252 -1.19 -6.97 9.86
N LYS A 253 -0.52 -5.95 10.40
CA LYS A 253 -0.22 -5.84 11.83
C LYS A 253 -1.50 -5.84 12.67
N ARG A 254 -2.52 -5.06 12.28
CA ARG A 254 -3.83 -5.05 12.96
C ARG A 254 -4.53 -6.40 12.88
N LEU A 255 -4.49 -7.04 11.72
CA LEU A 255 -5.03 -8.40 11.56
C LEU A 255 -4.32 -9.41 12.48
N GLN A 256 -3.00 -9.32 12.60
CA GLN A 256 -2.22 -10.15 13.52
C GLN A 256 -2.60 -9.87 14.98
N GLU A 257 -2.78 -8.60 15.37
CA GLU A 257 -3.22 -8.23 16.73
C GLU A 257 -4.60 -8.79 17.07
N PHE A 258 -5.54 -8.76 16.12
CA PHE A 258 -6.90 -9.26 16.34
C PHE A 258 -7.02 -10.79 16.28
N THR A 259 -6.22 -11.46 15.45
CA THR A 259 -6.34 -12.92 15.21
C THR A 259 -5.31 -13.75 15.96
N GLY A 260 -4.19 -13.14 16.39
CA GLY A 260 -3.03 -13.83 16.95
C GLY A 260 -2.22 -14.63 15.91
N ILE A 261 -2.56 -14.56 14.62
CA ILE A 261 -1.93 -15.36 13.56
C ILE A 261 -0.71 -14.63 13.01
N ASP A 262 0.43 -15.32 12.98
CA ASP A 262 1.61 -14.87 12.24
C ASP A 262 1.29 -14.80 10.73
N PRO A 263 1.32 -13.60 10.11
CA PRO A 263 1.01 -13.42 8.69
C PRO A 263 1.87 -14.26 7.75
N THR A 264 3.09 -14.61 8.17
CA THR A 264 4.03 -15.44 7.38
C THR A 264 3.64 -16.91 7.36
N LYS A 265 2.72 -17.34 8.24
CA LYS A 265 2.22 -18.72 8.35
C LYS A 265 0.88 -18.94 7.66
N ILE A 266 0.26 -17.90 7.13
CA ILE A 266 -1.01 -18.02 6.40
C ILE A 266 -0.81 -18.94 5.18
N PRO A 267 -1.65 -19.98 4.99
CA PRO A 267 -1.50 -20.92 3.89
C PRO A 267 -1.84 -20.25 2.56
N ILE A 268 -0.89 -20.32 1.62
CA ILE A 268 -1.12 -19.89 0.23
C ILE A 268 -1.87 -20.98 -0.53
N ASN A 269 -2.83 -20.57 -1.37
CA ASN A 269 -3.75 -21.43 -2.13
C ASN A 269 -4.74 -22.25 -1.27
N ASP A 270 -5.18 -21.68 -0.15
CA ASP A 270 -6.41 -22.07 0.52
C ASP A 270 -7.61 -21.96 -0.46
N PRO A 271 -8.37 -23.06 -0.69
CA PRO A 271 -9.44 -23.09 -1.68
C PRO A 271 -10.53 -22.05 -1.44
N GLU A 272 -10.91 -21.80 -0.18
CA GLU A 272 -11.95 -20.82 0.17
C GLU A 272 -11.46 -19.40 -0.10
N THR A 273 -10.23 -19.08 0.28
CA THR A 273 -9.60 -17.80 -0.03
C THR A 273 -9.47 -17.57 -1.53
N MET A 274 -9.12 -18.58 -2.32
CA MET A 274 -9.05 -18.46 -3.79
C MET A 274 -10.44 -18.29 -4.42
N ALA A 275 -11.49 -18.90 -3.84
CA ALA A 275 -12.86 -18.75 -4.31
C ALA A 275 -13.35 -17.30 -4.25
N LEU A 276 -12.79 -16.48 -3.35
CA LEU A 276 -13.05 -15.05 -3.25
C LEU A 276 -12.79 -14.30 -4.57
N PHE A 277 -11.79 -14.73 -5.33
CA PHE A 277 -11.39 -14.13 -6.60
C PHE A 277 -12.20 -14.66 -7.79
N SER A 278 -13.21 -15.52 -7.57
CA SER A 278 -14.02 -16.09 -8.64
C SER A 278 -15.54 -15.89 -8.45
N GLY A 279 -15.98 -15.45 -7.28
CA GLY A 279 -17.39 -15.23 -6.98
C GLY A 279 -17.62 -14.68 -5.57
N THR A 280 -18.89 -14.65 -5.16
CA THR A 280 -19.33 -14.16 -3.83
C THR A 280 -19.78 -15.28 -2.90
N ASP A 281 -19.88 -16.52 -3.41
CA ASP A 281 -20.45 -17.67 -2.68
C ASP A 281 -19.73 -17.96 -1.37
N VAL A 282 -18.39 -17.84 -1.33
CA VAL A 282 -17.60 -18.07 -0.12
C VAL A 282 -17.90 -17.06 0.99
N LEU A 283 -18.41 -15.88 0.64
CA LEU A 283 -18.83 -14.87 1.61
C LEU A 283 -20.27 -15.10 2.10
N GLY A 284 -21.04 -15.99 1.45
CA GLY A 284 -22.45 -16.24 1.78
C GLY A 284 -23.40 -15.12 1.35
N VAL A 285 -23.02 -14.30 0.37
CA VAL A 285 -23.80 -13.14 -0.12
C VAL A 285 -24.02 -13.20 -1.62
N THR A 286 -25.09 -12.55 -2.09
CA THR A 286 -25.37 -12.44 -3.53
C THR A 286 -24.70 -11.20 -4.14
N PRO A 287 -24.41 -11.22 -5.46
CA PRO A 287 -23.87 -10.04 -6.14
C PRO A 287 -24.72 -8.78 -5.98
N GLU A 288 -26.04 -8.90 -5.91
CA GLU A 288 -26.96 -7.78 -5.74
C GLU A 288 -26.85 -7.13 -4.35
N GLN A 289 -26.56 -7.94 -3.32
CA GLN A 289 -26.41 -7.41 -1.96
C GLN A 289 -25.20 -6.49 -1.84
N ILE A 290 -24.12 -6.77 -2.58
CA ILE A 290 -22.82 -6.10 -2.45
C ILE A 290 -22.42 -5.26 -3.67
N GLY A 291 -23.20 -5.31 -4.76
CA GLY A 291 -22.99 -4.52 -5.98
C GLY A 291 -21.86 -5.02 -6.88
N THR A 292 -21.39 -6.25 -6.72
CA THR A 292 -20.30 -6.83 -7.53
C THR A 292 -20.41 -8.35 -7.64
N ASN A 293 -19.89 -8.92 -8.73
CA ASN A 293 -19.91 -10.36 -8.98
C ASN A 293 -18.76 -11.14 -8.33
N VAL A 294 -17.84 -10.46 -7.63
CA VAL A 294 -16.63 -11.06 -7.05
C VAL A 294 -16.42 -10.56 -5.62
N GLY A 295 -15.84 -11.40 -4.76
CA GLY A 295 -15.68 -11.13 -3.33
C GLY A 295 -14.49 -10.26 -2.94
N THR A 296 -13.76 -9.66 -3.88
CA THR A 296 -12.48 -8.98 -3.61
C THR A 296 -12.61 -7.50 -3.23
N LEU A 297 -13.81 -7.01 -2.89
CA LEU A 297 -14.00 -5.66 -2.34
C LEU A 297 -13.06 -5.44 -1.15
N GLY A 298 -12.40 -4.27 -1.12
CA GLY A 298 -11.47 -3.89 -0.06
C GLY A 298 -10.17 -4.69 0.02
N ILE A 299 -9.92 -5.62 -0.90
CA ILE A 299 -8.62 -6.31 -1.01
C ILE A 299 -7.67 -5.40 -1.80
N PRO A 300 -6.45 -5.10 -1.29
CA PRO A 300 -5.49 -4.27 -2.02
C PRO A 300 -5.18 -4.89 -3.39
N GLU A 301 -4.94 -4.03 -4.37
CA GLU A 301 -4.78 -4.38 -5.80
C GLU A 301 -6.00 -5.02 -6.48
N CYS A 302 -6.93 -5.61 -5.73
CA CYS A 302 -8.01 -6.44 -6.26
C CYS A 302 -9.42 -5.89 -5.97
N GLY A 303 -9.54 -4.76 -5.27
CA GLY A 303 -10.81 -4.18 -4.82
C GLY A 303 -11.28 -2.92 -5.55
N THR A 304 -10.56 -2.46 -6.59
CA THR A 304 -10.98 -1.28 -7.38
C THR A 304 -12.02 -1.68 -8.43
N THR A 305 -12.90 -0.76 -8.86
CA THR A 305 -13.87 -1.05 -9.93
C THR A 305 -13.21 -1.63 -11.19
N PHE A 306 -12.02 -1.17 -11.53
CA PHE A 306 -11.26 -1.68 -12.66
C PHE A 306 -10.79 -3.12 -12.44
N THR A 307 -10.24 -3.43 -11.26
CA THR A 307 -9.72 -4.76 -10.93
C THR A 307 -10.83 -5.77 -10.66
N LEU A 308 -11.95 -5.36 -10.07
CA LEU A 308 -13.17 -6.18 -9.96
C LEU A 308 -13.66 -6.62 -11.35
N GLY A 309 -13.66 -5.71 -12.33
CA GLY A 309 -13.98 -6.04 -13.72
C GLY A 309 -13.02 -7.04 -14.34
N MET A 310 -11.71 -6.87 -14.13
CA MET A 310 -10.69 -7.82 -14.61
C MET A 310 -10.83 -9.21 -13.98
N ILE A 311 -11.07 -9.27 -12.68
CA ILE A 311 -11.27 -10.53 -11.94
C ILE A 311 -12.55 -11.22 -12.44
N SER A 312 -13.63 -10.46 -12.65
CA SER A 312 -14.87 -11.00 -13.21
C SER A 312 -14.69 -11.53 -14.64
N ASP A 313 -13.87 -10.86 -15.46
CA ASP A 313 -13.56 -11.24 -16.84
C ASP A 313 -12.68 -12.53 -16.89
N LEU A 314 -11.72 -12.65 -15.97
CA LEU A 314 -10.68 -13.69 -16.01
C LEU A 314 -10.98 -14.92 -15.14
N LYS A 315 -11.74 -14.75 -14.05
CA LYS A 315 -12.04 -15.79 -13.04
C LYS A 315 -10.77 -16.56 -12.62
N PRO A 316 -9.79 -15.86 -12.03
CA PRO A 316 -8.51 -16.44 -11.64
C PRO A 316 -8.69 -17.65 -10.71
N LYS A 317 -7.91 -18.70 -10.96
CA LYS A 317 -7.95 -19.95 -10.17
C LYS A 317 -6.64 -20.24 -9.46
N LEU A 318 -5.55 -19.66 -9.94
CA LEU A 318 -4.20 -19.84 -9.42
C LEU A 318 -3.66 -18.54 -8.86
N PHE A 319 -2.67 -18.63 -7.97
CA PHE A 319 -1.98 -17.47 -7.42
C PHE A 319 -1.31 -16.67 -8.55
N SER A 320 -0.70 -17.36 -9.53
CA SER A 320 -0.14 -16.70 -10.71
C SER A 320 -1.16 -15.86 -11.48
N ASP A 321 -2.43 -16.25 -11.52
CA ASP A 321 -3.46 -15.49 -12.24
C ASP A 321 -3.71 -14.14 -11.55
N ILE A 322 -3.71 -14.13 -10.21
CA ILE A 322 -3.84 -12.90 -9.42
C ILE A 322 -2.61 -12.01 -9.63
N VAL A 323 -1.40 -12.59 -9.70
CA VAL A 323 -0.17 -11.86 -10.06
C VAL A 323 -0.28 -11.21 -11.44
N ARG A 324 -0.88 -11.89 -12.41
CA ARG A 324 -1.12 -11.32 -13.75
C ARG A 324 -2.13 -10.18 -13.71
N ILE A 325 -3.21 -10.31 -12.93
CA ILE A 325 -4.20 -9.25 -12.72
C ILE A 325 -3.53 -8.01 -12.12
N SER A 326 -2.66 -8.18 -11.12
CA SER A 326 -1.84 -7.10 -10.59
C SER A 326 -0.96 -6.45 -11.68
N GLY A 327 -0.33 -7.24 -12.54
CA GLY A 327 0.42 -6.72 -13.69
C GLY A 327 -0.44 -5.92 -14.68
N TYR A 328 -1.59 -6.47 -15.07
CA TYR A 328 -2.53 -5.84 -16.01
C TYR A 328 -3.10 -4.51 -15.50
N SER A 329 -3.32 -4.40 -14.18
CA SER A 329 -3.92 -3.21 -13.58
C SER A 329 -2.96 -2.01 -13.46
N HIS A 330 -1.65 -2.23 -13.61
CA HIS A 330 -0.60 -1.24 -13.29
C HIS A 330 0.03 -0.55 -14.51
N GLY A 331 -0.63 -0.52 -15.68
CA GLY A 331 -0.08 0.19 -16.83
C GLY A 331 -1.07 0.51 -17.95
N THR A 332 -0.95 1.71 -18.52
CA THR A 332 -1.71 2.11 -19.71
C THR A 332 -1.31 1.24 -20.91
N GLY A 333 -2.30 0.74 -21.64
CA GLY A 333 -2.07 -0.11 -22.83
C GLY A 333 -1.65 -1.55 -22.50
N VAL A 334 -1.75 -1.98 -21.24
CA VAL A 334 -1.51 -3.38 -20.84
C VAL A 334 -2.79 -4.19 -20.97
N TRP A 335 -3.87 -3.78 -20.30
CA TRP A 335 -5.16 -4.47 -20.34
C TRP A 335 -6.09 -3.99 -21.46
N LEU A 336 -6.60 -2.76 -21.32
CA LEU A 336 -7.57 -2.16 -22.25
C LEU A 336 -6.94 -1.94 -23.63
N GLY A 337 -7.59 -2.44 -24.68
CA GLY A 337 -7.10 -2.36 -26.06
C GLY A 337 -5.87 -3.23 -26.34
N ASN A 338 -5.54 -4.17 -25.45
CA ASN A 338 -4.41 -5.09 -25.60
C ASN A 338 -4.75 -6.48 -25.02
N ALA A 339 -4.28 -6.82 -23.81
CA ALA A 339 -4.44 -8.18 -23.27
C ALA A 339 -5.91 -8.62 -23.17
N LYS A 340 -6.83 -7.70 -22.86
CA LYS A 340 -8.27 -8.00 -22.83
C LYS A 340 -8.77 -8.52 -24.17
N ASP A 341 -8.45 -7.83 -25.25
CA ASP A 341 -8.89 -8.19 -26.60
C ASP A 341 -8.22 -9.47 -27.07
N LEU A 342 -6.93 -9.65 -26.77
CA LEU A 342 -6.20 -10.88 -27.08
C LEU A 342 -6.84 -12.10 -26.42
N ILE A 343 -7.28 -11.98 -25.17
CA ILE A 343 -7.89 -13.07 -24.41
C ILE A 343 -9.34 -13.31 -24.84
N GLN A 344 -10.16 -12.26 -24.88
CA GLN A 344 -11.60 -12.39 -25.08
C GLN A 344 -12.00 -12.56 -26.56
N ARG A 345 -11.35 -11.82 -27.47
CA ARG A 345 -11.67 -11.83 -28.91
C ARG A 345 -10.81 -12.82 -29.67
N ASP A 346 -9.50 -12.83 -29.40
CA ASP A 346 -8.54 -13.62 -30.16
C ASP A 346 -8.23 -14.98 -29.49
N HIS A 347 -8.94 -15.30 -28.39
CA HIS A 347 -8.86 -16.55 -27.62
C HIS A 347 -7.43 -16.97 -27.26
N ARG A 348 -6.56 -15.99 -26.98
CA ARG A 348 -5.20 -16.26 -26.52
C ARG A 348 -5.23 -16.72 -25.06
N PRO A 349 -4.46 -17.77 -24.72
CA PRO A 349 -4.32 -18.19 -23.33
C PRO A 349 -3.76 -17.05 -22.47
N VAL A 350 -4.29 -16.90 -21.25
CA VAL A 350 -3.96 -15.81 -20.34
C VAL A 350 -2.45 -15.78 -20.10
N GLU A 351 -1.84 -16.95 -19.86
CA GLU A 351 -0.43 -17.17 -19.61
C GLU A 351 0.51 -16.74 -20.75
N GLN A 352 0.01 -16.59 -21.98
CA GLN A 352 0.83 -16.19 -23.13
C GLN A 352 0.87 -14.67 -23.35
N THR A 353 -0.02 -13.91 -22.72
CA THR A 353 -0.07 -12.45 -22.88
C THR A 353 0.98 -11.75 -21.99
N ILE A 354 1.11 -10.43 -22.11
CA ILE A 354 2.13 -9.66 -21.36
C ILE A 354 1.44 -8.98 -20.16
N SER A 355 1.81 -9.40 -18.95
CA SER A 355 1.31 -8.78 -17.70
C SER A 355 2.40 -8.01 -16.97
N THR A 356 3.65 -8.47 -17.08
CA THR A 356 4.82 -7.89 -16.42
C THR A 356 5.96 -7.72 -17.40
N ARG A 357 6.97 -6.93 -17.05
CA ARG A 357 8.16 -6.76 -17.90
C ARG A 357 8.94 -8.07 -18.03
N ASP A 358 8.96 -8.87 -16.97
CA ASP A 358 9.64 -10.15 -16.87
C ASP A 358 9.09 -11.16 -17.89
N ASP A 359 7.78 -11.12 -18.18
CA ASP A 359 7.16 -11.92 -19.24
C ASP A 359 7.83 -11.65 -20.59
N VAL A 360 8.19 -10.40 -20.89
CA VAL A 360 8.88 -10.06 -22.15
C VAL A 360 10.25 -10.72 -22.22
N MET A 361 11.08 -10.55 -21.18
CA MET A 361 12.44 -11.08 -21.18
C MET A 361 12.44 -12.62 -21.22
N THR A 362 11.67 -13.25 -20.34
CA THR A 362 11.64 -14.72 -20.21
C THR A 362 11.04 -15.40 -21.46
N SER A 363 9.98 -14.83 -22.03
CA SER A 363 9.33 -15.30 -23.27
C SER A 363 10.26 -15.24 -24.49
N LEU A 364 11.08 -14.20 -24.59
CA LEU A 364 12.06 -14.05 -25.67
C LEU A 364 13.23 -15.02 -25.51
N ILE A 365 13.77 -15.15 -24.29
CA ILE A 365 14.86 -16.11 -24.00
C ILE A 365 14.40 -17.54 -24.25
N ALA A 366 13.19 -17.90 -23.82
CA ALA A 366 12.61 -19.23 -24.06
C ALA A 366 12.45 -19.56 -25.56
N ARG A 367 12.38 -18.54 -26.43
CA ARG A 367 12.34 -18.68 -27.90
C ARG A 367 13.71 -18.56 -28.57
N GLY A 368 14.79 -18.46 -27.80
CA GLY A 368 16.17 -18.44 -28.30
C GLY A 368 16.69 -17.05 -28.69
N VAL A 369 16.02 -15.96 -28.29
CA VAL A 369 16.59 -14.61 -28.42
C VAL A 369 17.74 -14.45 -27.43
N ASP A 370 18.82 -13.79 -27.87
CA ASP A 370 19.97 -13.46 -27.03
C ASP A 370 19.52 -12.75 -25.72
N PRO A 371 19.99 -13.17 -24.53
CA PRO A 371 19.58 -12.59 -23.26
C PRO A 371 19.81 -11.07 -23.15
N THR A 372 20.89 -10.54 -23.75
CA THR A 372 21.19 -9.10 -23.73
C THR A 372 20.19 -8.33 -24.55
N LEU A 373 19.83 -8.84 -25.73
CA LEU A 373 18.80 -8.23 -26.56
C LEU A 373 17.42 -8.35 -25.92
N ALA A 374 17.08 -9.52 -25.34
CA ALA A 374 15.82 -9.72 -24.62
C ALA A 374 15.66 -8.75 -23.43
N PHE A 375 16.72 -8.54 -22.65
CA PHE A 375 16.75 -7.56 -21.57
C PHE A 375 16.56 -6.12 -22.09
N LYS A 376 17.26 -5.74 -23.17
CA LYS A 376 17.10 -4.42 -23.80
C LYS A 376 15.68 -4.22 -24.32
N THR A 377 15.09 -5.21 -24.98
CA THR A 377 13.70 -5.17 -25.47
C THR A 377 12.72 -5.03 -24.32
N MET A 378 12.89 -5.79 -23.24
CA MET A 378 12.08 -5.64 -22.02
C MET A 378 12.13 -4.20 -21.48
N GLU A 379 13.33 -3.63 -21.28
CA GLU A 379 13.49 -2.27 -20.77
C GLU A 379 12.95 -1.21 -21.74
N TYR A 380 12.96 -1.48 -23.04
CA TYR A 380 12.40 -0.61 -24.06
C TYR A 380 10.87 -0.60 -24.02
N VAL A 381 10.25 -1.79 -23.95
CA VAL A 381 8.79 -1.97 -23.89
C VAL A 381 8.23 -1.43 -22.58
N ARG A 382 8.83 -1.76 -21.42
CA ARG A 382 8.32 -1.32 -20.11
C ARG A 382 8.36 0.20 -19.90
N LYS A 383 9.13 0.94 -20.69
CA LYS A 383 9.20 2.42 -20.68
C LYS A 383 8.28 3.06 -21.72
N GLY A 384 7.46 2.28 -22.41
CA GLY A 384 6.55 2.74 -23.46
C GLY A 384 7.24 3.28 -24.70
N LYS A 385 8.53 2.96 -24.90
CA LYS A 385 9.27 3.43 -26.08
C LYS A 385 8.76 2.72 -27.34
N ALA A 386 8.44 1.43 -27.24
CA ALA A 386 7.82 0.67 -28.32
C ALA A 386 6.45 1.24 -28.73
N ALA A 387 5.62 1.66 -27.76
CA ALA A 387 4.34 2.31 -28.07
C ALA A 387 4.47 3.66 -28.77
N LYS A 388 5.56 4.40 -28.54
CA LYS A 388 5.80 5.71 -29.15
C LYS A 388 6.53 5.64 -30.49
N LYS A 389 7.43 4.66 -30.66
CA LYS A 389 8.40 4.62 -31.77
C LYS A 389 8.35 3.34 -32.60
N GLY A 390 7.55 2.35 -32.20
CA GLY A 390 7.64 0.98 -32.68
C GLY A 390 8.83 0.23 -32.08
N LEU A 391 8.91 -1.09 -32.33
CA LEU A 391 10.11 -1.87 -32.00
C LEU A 391 11.29 -1.46 -32.89
N GLU A 392 12.48 -1.41 -32.32
CA GLU A 392 13.70 -1.12 -33.09
C GLU A 392 13.98 -2.24 -34.10
N PRO A 393 14.59 -1.95 -35.27
CA PRO A 393 14.81 -2.96 -36.32
C PRO A 393 15.51 -4.23 -35.82
N GLN A 394 16.55 -4.06 -35.00
CA GLN A 394 17.29 -5.18 -34.41
C GLN A 394 16.42 -6.04 -33.46
N MET A 395 15.52 -5.41 -32.70
CA MET A 395 14.61 -6.13 -31.81
C MET A 395 13.59 -6.92 -32.61
N ARG A 396 13.00 -6.29 -33.64
CA ARG A 396 12.01 -6.92 -34.52
C ARG A 396 12.61 -8.10 -35.29
N GLU A 397 13.76 -7.91 -35.93
CA GLU A 397 14.45 -8.98 -36.68
C GLU A 397 14.77 -10.19 -35.79
N ALA A 398 15.25 -9.95 -34.56
CA ALA A 398 15.52 -11.03 -33.62
C ALA A 398 14.25 -11.76 -33.18
N MET A 399 13.15 -11.03 -32.93
CA MET A 399 11.85 -11.60 -32.59
C MET A 399 11.29 -12.44 -33.75
N GLU A 400 11.35 -11.94 -34.98
CA GLU A 400 10.92 -12.66 -36.19
C GLU A 400 11.75 -13.93 -36.42
N LYS A 401 13.08 -13.84 -36.31
CA LYS A 401 13.99 -14.98 -36.43
C LYS A 401 13.74 -16.06 -35.38
N ALA A 402 13.33 -15.65 -34.18
CA ALA A 402 12.93 -16.54 -33.07
C ALA A 402 11.49 -17.07 -33.20
N GLY A 403 10.77 -16.73 -34.28
CA GLY A 403 9.39 -17.16 -34.49
C GLY A 403 8.38 -16.53 -33.53
N VAL A 404 8.68 -15.33 -32.99
CA VAL A 404 7.74 -14.60 -32.14
C VAL A 404 6.56 -14.10 -33.00
N PRO A 405 5.31 -14.40 -32.62
CA PRO A 405 4.15 -14.00 -33.43
C PRO A 405 3.95 -12.48 -33.52
N GLU A 406 3.37 -12.03 -34.64
CA GLU A 406 3.05 -10.62 -34.90
C GLU A 406 2.17 -10.00 -33.80
N TRP A 407 1.18 -10.73 -33.29
CA TRP A 407 0.31 -10.24 -32.21
C TRP A 407 1.09 -9.91 -30.94
N TYR A 408 2.17 -10.65 -30.65
CA TYR A 408 3.00 -10.43 -29.47
C TYR A 408 3.86 -9.18 -29.66
N MET A 409 4.45 -9.01 -30.86
CA MET A 409 5.15 -7.78 -31.23
C MET A 409 4.23 -6.57 -31.15
N LYS A 410 2.98 -6.70 -31.62
CA LYS A 410 1.99 -5.62 -31.54
C LYS A 410 1.59 -5.29 -30.10
N SER A 411 1.48 -6.29 -29.24
CA SER A 411 1.24 -6.11 -27.80
C SER A 411 2.38 -5.31 -27.16
N CYS A 412 3.65 -5.63 -27.46
CA CYS A 412 4.81 -4.85 -27.04
C CYS A 412 4.74 -3.37 -27.51
N GLU A 413 4.23 -3.12 -28.72
CA GLU A 413 4.03 -1.78 -29.29
C GLU A 413 2.75 -1.07 -28.79
N THR A 414 1.99 -1.65 -27.86
CA THR A 414 0.79 -1.02 -27.29
C THR A 414 1.02 -0.58 -25.84
N VAL A 415 1.84 -1.34 -25.13
CA VAL A 415 2.20 -1.12 -23.73
C VAL A 415 2.95 0.21 -23.55
N GLN A 416 2.45 1.06 -22.64
CA GLN A 416 3.13 2.30 -22.26
C GLN A 416 3.97 2.16 -20.99
N TYR A 417 3.66 1.18 -20.14
CA TYR A 417 4.40 0.87 -18.93
C TYR A 417 4.15 -0.58 -18.50
N LEU A 418 5.19 -1.27 -17.98
CA LEU A 418 5.06 -2.60 -17.37
C LEU A 418 5.70 -2.64 -16.00
N PHE A 419 5.00 -3.34 -15.10
CA PHE A 419 5.41 -3.60 -13.74
C PHE A 419 6.40 -4.78 -13.64
N PRO A 420 7.34 -4.77 -12.68
CA PRO A 420 8.14 -5.95 -12.37
C PRO A 420 7.30 -7.05 -11.71
N LYS A 421 7.54 -8.31 -12.10
CA LYS A 421 6.87 -9.49 -11.53
C LYS A 421 7.16 -9.64 -10.04
N ALA A 422 8.38 -9.34 -9.60
CA ALA A 422 8.74 -9.34 -8.18
C ALA A 422 7.82 -8.45 -7.33
N HIS A 423 7.52 -7.24 -7.80
CA HIS A 423 6.59 -6.34 -7.12
C HIS A 423 5.18 -6.91 -7.12
N ALA A 424 4.69 -7.38 -8.27
CA ALA A 424 3.34 -7.97 -8.37
C ALA A 424 3.18 -9.16 -7.42
N VAL A 425 4.18 -10.06 -7.32
CA VAL A 425 4.17 -11.18 -6.38
C VAL A 425 4.13 -10.69 -4.93
N ALA A 426 4.97 -9.73 -4.55
CA ALA A 426 5.00 -9.21 -3.18
C ALA A 426 3.66 -8.59 -2.75
N TYR A 427 3.05 -7.80 -3.64
CA TYR A 427 1.77 -7.15 -3.37
C TYR A 427 0.63 -8.16 -3.32
N VAL A 428 0.60 -9.12 -4.26
CA VAL A 428 -0.42 -10.17 -4.26
C VAL A 428 -0.27 -11.10 -3.06
N LEU A 429 0.93 -11.35 -2.56
CA LEU A 429 1.13 -12.12 -1.33
C LEU A 429 0.46 -11.44 -0.12
N ASN A 430 0.65 -10.11 0.03
CA ASN A 430 0.00 -9.34 1.09
C ASN A 430 -1.51 -9.22 0.90
N ALA A 431 -1.97 -8.98 -0.34
CA ALA A 431 -3.39 -8.97 -0.67
C ALA A 431 -4.06 -10.31 -0.37
N TYR A 432 -3.37 -11.42 -0.65
CA TYR A 432 -3.84 -12.77 -0.36
C TYR A 432 -3.92 -13.03 1.15
N ARG A 433 -2.94 -12.61 1.94
CA ARG A 433 -2.98 -12.69 3.42
C ARG A 433 -4.19 -11.94 3.99
N ILE A 434 -4.47 -10.75 3.47
CA ILE A 434 -5.64 -9.95 3.85
C ILE A 434 -6.94 -10.65 3.41
N ALA A 435 -6.97 -11.23 2.21
CA ALA A 435 -8.11 -12.00 1.70
C ALA A 435 -8.41 -13.24 2.54
N TYR A 436 -7.38 -13.94 3.02
CA TYR A 436 -7.53 -15.06 3.95
C TYR A 436 -8.25 -14.61 5.23
N CYS A 437 -7.84 -13.49 5.82
CA CYS A 437 -8.53 -12.93 6.99
C CYS A 437 -9.96 -12.47 6.66
N LYS A 438 -10.23 -11.98 5.45
CA LYS A 438 -11.60 -11.62 5.04
C LYS A 438 -12.55 -12.81 5.06
N VAL A 439 -12.07 -13.97 4.63
CA VAL A 439 -12.86 -15.21 4.60
C VAL A 439 -12.98 -15.80 6.00
N HIS A 440 -11.85 -16.02 6.68
CA HIS A 440 -11.77 -16.81 7.91
C HIS A 440 -11.92 -16.00 9.21
N TYR A 441 -11.65 -14.69 9.18
CA TYR A 441 -11.69 -13.78 10.34
C TYR A 441 -12.39 -12.45 9.99
N PRO A 442 -13.66 -12.50 9.56
CA PRO A 442 -14.34 -11.38 8.93
C PRO A 442 -14.41 -10.12 9.79
N THR A 443 -14.73 -10.22 11.08
CA THR A 443 -14.80 -9.06 11.98
C THR A 443 -13.44 -8.39 12.17
N ALA A 444 -12.36 -9.18 12.28
CA ALA A 444 -10.99 -8.67 12.29
C ALA A 444 -10.63 -7.96 10.98
N TYR A 445 -11.02 -8.51 9.83
CA TYR A 445 -10.84 -7.89 8.53
C TYR A 445 -11.55 -6.54 8.41
N TYR A 446 -12.85 -6.48 8.73
CA TYR A 446 -13.61 -5.24 8.63
C TYR A 446 -13.09 -4.19 9.61
N ALA A 447 -12.77 -4.58 10.86
CA ALA A 447 -12.17 -3.68 11.83
C ALA A 447 -10.83 -3.09 11.34
N ALA A 448 -9.93 -3.93 10.83
CA ALA A 448 -8.65 -3.49 10.28
C ALA A 448 -8.82 -2.60 9.04
N TYR A 449 -9.76 -2.95 8.13
CA TYR A 449 -10.03 -2.17 6.93
C TYR A 449 -10.57 -0.78 7.25
N PHE A 450 -11.62 -0.70 8.07
CA PHE A 450 -12.25 0.58 8.44
C PHE A 450 -11.34 1.47 9.27
N THR A 451 -10.36 0.89 9.97
CA THR A 451 -9.33 1.65 10.67
C THR A 451 -8.28 2.22 9.72
N GLN A 452 -7.74 1.40 8.81
CA GLN A 452 -6.54 1.77 8.06
C GLN A 452 -6.80 2.41 6.69
N ARG A 453 -7.93 2.08 6.04
CA ARG A 453 -8.16 2.39 4.61
C ARG A 453 -9.36 3.28 4.34
N ALA A 454 -10.11 3.65 5.37
CA ALA A 454 -11.33 4.42 5.21
C ALA A 454 -11.39 5.55 6.24
N ASP A 455 -11.73 6.74 5.76
CA ASP A 455 -12.18 7.85 6.61
C ASP A 455 -13.70 7.70 6.80
N VAL A 456 -14.07 6.89 7.79
CA VAL A 456 -15.47 6.50 8.00
C VAL A 456 -16.22 7.59 8.75
N ASP A 457 -17.24 8.16 8.12
CA ASP A 457 -18.24 8.98 8.81
C ASP A 457 -19.38 8.09 9.33
N ALA A 458 -19.43 7.93 10.65
CA ALA A 458 -20.41 7.08 11.33
C ALA A 458 -21.87 7.48 11.03
N ASN A 459 -22.14 8.72 10.59
CA ASN A 459 -23.50 9.13 10.22
C ASN A 459 -24.06 8.35 9.04
N PHE A 460 -23.22 7.92 8.09
CA PHE A 460 -23.69 7.07 7.00
C PHE A 460 -24.16 5.72 7.53
N ILE A 461 -23.40 5.14 8.46
CA ILE A 461 -23.71 3.86 9.10
C ILE A 461 -25.01 3.97 9.90
N TYR A 462 -25.18 5.03 10.70
CA TYR A 462 -26.36 5.23 11.54
C TYR A 462 -27.65 5.49 10.77
N LYS A 463 -27.57 6.05 9.55
CA LYS A 463 -28.73 6.20 8.67
C LYS A 463 -29.22 4.86 8.08
N GLY A 464 -28.42 3.79 8.21
CA GLY A 464 -28.80 2.43 7.85
C GLY A 464 -28.63 2.07 6.37
N GLU A 465 -28.82 0.78 6.06
CA GLU A 465 -28.52 0.19 4.74
C GLU A 465 -29.23 0.88 3.58
N GLU A 466 -30.52 1.23 3.73
CA GLU A 466 -31.30 1.83 2.65
C GLU A 466 -30.70 3.18 2.21
N TYR A 467 -30.28 3.99 3.19
CA TYR A 467 -29.60 5.25 2.90
C TYR A 467 -28.27 5.02 2.19
N ILE A 468 -27.48 4.05 2.66
CA ILE A 468 -26.19 3.71 2.06
C ILE A 468 -26.36 3.28 0.59
N ARG A 469 -27.32 2.39 0.31
CA ARG A 469 -27.64 1.95 -1.06
C ARG A 469 -28.05 3.12 -1.96
N GLN A 470 -28.92 4.00 -1.46
CA GLN A 470 -29.36 5.17 -2.21
C GLN A 470 -28.22 6.18 -2.44
N TYR A 471 -27.33 6.38 -1.46
CA TYR A 471 -26.16 7.23 -1.59
C TYR A 471 -25.20 6.69 -2.68
N ILE A 472 -24.86 5.41 -2.63
CA ILE A 472 -24.01 4.76 -3.66
C ILE A 472 -24.61 4.97 -5.06
N LYS A 473 -25.90 4.67 -5.23
CA LYS A 473 -26.60 4.86 -6.51
C LYS A 473 -26.57 6.31 -7.01
N ASN A 474 -26.73 7.28 -6.10
CA ASN A 474 -26.68 8.71 -6.44
C ASN A 474 -25.29 9.16 -6.87
N VAL A 475 -24.23 8.64 -6.24
CA VAL A 475 -22.85 8.95 -6.59
C VAL A 475 -22.46 8.31 -7.92
N GLU A 476 -22.83 7.06 -8.13
CA GLU A 476 -22.60 6.35 -9.41
C GLU A 476 -23.31 7.02 -10.57
N ALA A 477 -24.55 7.50 -10.37
CA ALA A 477 -25.32 8.21 -11.39
C ALA A 477 -24.66 9.53 -11.84
N GLN A 478 -23.85 10.17 -10.99
CA GLN A 478 -23.10 11.38 -11.33
C GLN A 478 -21.84 11.07 -12.18
N GLY A 479 -21.36 9.83 -12.16
CA GLY A 479 -20.19 9.38 -12.92
C GLY A 479 -18.96 10.27 -12.70
N PHE A 480 -18.48 10.90 -13.78
CA PHE A 480 -17.30 11.77 -13.71
C PHE A 480 -17.52 13.06 -12.88
N GLN A 481 -18.77 13.51 -12.69
CA GLN A 481 -19.10 14.73 -11.94
C GLN A 481 -19.10 14.52 -10.42
N ALA A 482 -19.18 13.28 -9.93
CA ALA A 482 -19.13 13.00 -8.49
C ALA A 482 -17.82 13.49 -7.87
N SER A 483 -17.93 14.03 -6.65
CA SER A 483 -16.77 14.56 -5.93
C SER A 483 -15.78 13.43 -5.60
N PRO A 484 -14.47 13.74 -5.46
CA PRO A 484 -13.49 12.74 -5.05
C PRO A 484 -13.81 12.10 -3.69
N VAL A 485 -14.34 12.89 -2.75
CA VAL A 485 -14.73 12.41 -1.41
C VAL A 485 -15.88 11.41 -1.52
N ASP A 486 -16.92 11.73 -2.30
CA ASP A 486 -18.06 10.82 -2.47
C ASP A 486 -17.62 9.49 -3.11
N LYS A 487 -16.73 9.55 -4.11
CA LYS A 487 -16.16 8.35 -4.74
C LYS A 487 -15.37 7.50 -3.74
N THR A 488 -14.61 8.12 -2.86
CA THR A 488 -13.89 7.42 -1.78
C THR A 488 -14.88 6.80 -0.78
N ASN A 489 -15.94 7.53 -0.41
CA ASN A 489 -16.95 7.05 0.52
C ASN A 489 -17.68 5.81 0.00
N VAL A 490 -18.02 5.78 -1.29
CA VAL A 490 -18.67 4.61 -1.91
C VAL A 490 -17.89 3.32 -1.67
N ILE A 491 -16.55 3.35 -1.67
CA ILE A 491 -15.72 2.15 -1.52
C ILE A 491 -15.93 1.50 -0.14
N TYR A 492 -15.80 2.27 0.94
CA TYR A 492 -16.00 1.70 2.28
C TYR A 492 -17.48 1.43 2.57
N LEU A 493 -18.39 2.18 1.96
CA LEU A 493 -19.83 1.96 2.10
C LEU A 493 -20.28 0.66 1.42
N GLN A 494 -19.68 0.28 0.30
CA GLN A 494 -19.88 -1.06 -0.31
C GLN A 494 -19.41 -2.17 0.63
N LEU A 495 -18.26 -1.99 1.29
CA LEU A 495 -17.78 -2.92 2.33
C LEU A 495 -18.67 -2.95 3.57
N ALA A 496 -19.24 -1.82 3.97
CA ALA A 496 -20.22 -1.76 5.05
C ALA A 496 -21.47 -2.58 4.70
N LEU A 497 -21.98 -2.46 3.47
CA LEU A 497 -23.09 -3.29 2.97
C LEU A 497 -22.72 -4.77 2.88
N GLU A 498 -21.50 -5.10 2.45
CA GLU A 498 -21.01 -6.48 2.44
C GLU A 498 -20.97 -7.06 3.86
N MET A 499 -20.40 -6.34 4.82
CA MET A 499 -20.33 -6.76 6.22
C MET A 499 -21.73 -7.04 6.80
N LEU A 500 -22.68 -6.14 6.56
CA LEU A 500 -24.06 -6.29 7.01
C LEU A 500 -24.77 -7.47 6.32
N ALA A 501 -24.56 -7.65 5.01
CA ALA A 501 -25.12 -8.76 4.24
C ALA A 501 -24.59 -10.13 4.70
N ARG A 502 -23.36 -10.18 5.24
CA ARG A 502 -22.78 -11.38 5.86
C ARG A 502 -23.31 -11.67 7.27
N GLY A 503 -24.17 -10.82 7.82
CA GLY A 503 -24.81 -11.01 9.13
C GLY A 503 -24.10 -10.35 10.32
N PHE A 504 -23.02 -9.60 10.09
CA PHE A 504 -22.33 -8.85 11.13
C PHE A 504 -23.00 -7.50 11.41
N ARG A 505 -22.63 -6.84 12.51
CA ARG A 505 -23.19 -5.55 12.91
C ARG A 505 -22.15 -4.47 13.15
N PHE A 506 -22.55 -3.22 12.97
CA PHE A 506 -21.85 -2.08 13.55
C PHE A 506 -22.39 -1.81 14.95
N PHE A 507 -21.52 -1.89 15.97
CA PHE A 507 -21.86 -1.43 17.31
C PHE A 507 -21.67 0.07 17.39
N LYS A 508 -22.66 0.73 18.00
CA LYS A 508 -22.65 2.17 18.21
C LYS A 508 -21.43 2.58 19.04
N ILE A 509 -21.05 3.84 18.85
CA ILE A 509 -20.05 4.49 19.67
C ILE A 509 -20.53 4.49 21.12
N ASP A 510 -19.64 4.08 22.01
CA ASP A 510 -19.85 4.01 23.45
C ASP A 510 -18.59 4.56 24.12
N LEU A 511 -18.72 5.57 24.98
CA LEU A 511 -17.58 6.24 25.60
C LEU A 511 -16.61 5.28 26.30
N TYR A 512 -17.12 4.21 26.91
CA TYR A 512 -16.34 3.28 27.73
C TYR A 512 -15.86 2.04 26.97
N LYS A 513 -16.52 1.69 25.86
CA LYS A 513 -16.18 0.49 25.07
C LYS A 513 -15.48 0.81 23.75
N SER A 514 -15.72 1.97 23.15
CA SER A 514 -15.13 2.36 21.88
C SER A 514 -13.67 2.74 22.05
N HIS A 515 -12.83 2.28 21.13
CA HIS A 515 -11.46 2.75 21.05
C HIS A 515 -11.43 4.20 20.53
N GLY A 516 -10.36 4.95 20.86
CA GLY A 516 -10.25 6.36 20.49
C GLY A 516 -10.31 6.62 18.99
N HIS A 517 -9.57 5.82 18.21
CA HIS A 517 -9.42 6.05 16.77
C HIS A 517 -9.41 4.78 15.89
N ARG A 518 -9.76 3.61 16.45
CA ARG A 518 -9.68 2.33 15.73
C ARG A 518 -10.99 1.58 15.82
N PHE A 519 -11.43 1.02 14.71
CA PHE A 519 -12.49 0.02 14.75
C PHE A 519 -11.94 -1.24 15.41
N ILE A 520 -12.74 -1.86 16.29
CA ILE A 520 -12.35 -3.09 17.00
C ILE A 520 -13.40 -4.18 16.76
N PRO A 521 -12.99 -5.46 16.61
CA PRO A 521 -13.93 -6.58 16.68
C PRO A 521 -14.67 -6.55 18.02
N ALA A 522 -15.97 -6.81 17.98
CA ALA A 522 -16.79 -6.86 19.19
C ALA A 522 -17.91 -7.89 19.04
N GLU A 523 -18.44 -8.32 20.18
CA GLU A 523 -19.60 -9.19 20.26
C GLU A 523 -20.53 -8.64 21.35
N GLU A 524 -21.81 -8.41 21.01
CA GLU A 524 -22.85 -8.11 21.99
C GLU A 524 -24.09 -8.93 21.65
N ASP A 525 -24.77 -9.43 22.68
CA ASP A 525 -25.99 -10.24 22.57
C ASP A 525 -25.83 -11.48 21.65
N GLY A 526 -24.63 -12.08 21.63
CA GLY A 526 -24.32 -13.25 20.81
C GLY A 526 -24.21 -12.96 19.31
N VAL A 527 -24.09 -11.69 18.92
CA VAL A 527 -23.88 -11.26 17.54
C VAL A 527 -22.50 -10.64 17.42
N GLU A 528 -21.72 -11.14 16.46
CA GLU A 528 -20.41 -10.60 16.14
C GLU A 528 -20.51 -9.36 15.24
N GLY A 529 -19.53 -8.47 15.35
CA GLY A 529 -19.48 -7.26 14.55
C GLY A 529 -18.24 -6.43 14.82
N VAL A 530 -18.37 -5.13 14.54
CA VAL A 530 -17.30 -4.15 14.66
C VAL A 530 -17.82 -2.93 15.41
N ARG A 531 -17.08 -2.48 16.43
CA ARG A 531 -17.41 -1.26 17.17
C ARG A 531 -16.77 -0.04 16.52
N ILE A 532 -17.59 1.00 16.34
CA ILE A 532 -17.17 2.28 15.77
C ILE A 532 -16.32 3.05 16.81
N PRO A 533 -15.18 3.64 16.42
CA PRO A 533 -14.35 4.44 17.32
C PRO A 533 -14.94 5.81 17.64
N LEU A 534 -14.41 6.45 18.68
CA LEU A 534 -14.79 7.81 19.06
C LEU A 534 -14.49 8.83 17.95
N SER A 535 -13.40 8.65 17.19
CA SER A 535 -12.96 9.57 16.14
C SER A 535 -13.80 9.58 14.87
N ALA A 536 -14.60 8.53 14.61
CA ALA A 536 -15.42 8.39 13.40
C ALA A 536 -16.61 9.36 13.32
N LEU A 537 -16.71 10.30 14.27
CA LEU A 537 -17.68 11.38 14.25
C LEU A 537 -17.13 12.62 13.57
N PRO A 538 -17.90 13.24 12.66
CA PRO A 538 -17.52 14.53 12.10
C PRO A 538 -17.24 15.56 13.18
N GLY A 539 -16.02 16.10 13.17
CA GLY A 539 -15.59 17.12 14.14
C GLY A 539 -14.92 16.58 15.41
N VAL A 540 -14.88 15.26 15.63
CA VAL A 540 -14.06 14.66 16.71
C VAL A 540 -12.66 14.37 16.16
N GLY A 541 -12.52 13.56 15.12
CA GLY A 541 -11.20 13.25 14.55
C GLY A 541 -10.29 12.48 15.52
N ASP A 542 -9.16 11.97 15.02
CA ASP A 542 -8.36 10.97 15.75
C ASP A 542 -7.75 11.49 17.04
N GLY A 543 -7.24 12.73 17.05
CA GLY A 543 -6.61 13.31 18.24
C GLY A 543 -7.60 13.48 19.40
N VAL A 544 -8.81 13.98 19.13
CA VAL A 544 -9.85 14.14 20.16
C VAL A 544 -10.32 12.78 20.64
N GLY A 545 -10.50 11.82 19.73
CA GLY A 545 -10.85 10.44 20.06
C GLY A 545 -9.79 9.78 20.97
N ARG A 546 -8.50 9.99 20.70
CA ARG A 546 -7.38 9.54 21.55
C ARG A 546 -7.44 10.17 22.95
N THR A 547 -7.63 11.49 23.04
CA THR A 547 -7.74 12.18 24.34
C THR A 547 -8.91 11.62 25.16
N LEU A 548 -10.08 11.45 24.55
CA LEU A 548 -11.25 10.88 25.22
C LEU A 548 -10.97 9.45 25.72
N ALA A 549 -10.42 8.58 24.87
CA ALA A 549 -10.12 7.20 25.25
C ALA A 549 -9.09 7.11 26.37
N LEU A 550 -8.04 7.93 26.33
CA LEU A 550 -7.00 7.98 27.37
C LEU A 550 -7.57 8.50 28.70
N THR A 551 -8.41 9.53 28.66
CA THR A 551 -9.09 10.08 29.85
C THR A 551 -10.04 9.05 30.46
N VAL A 552 -10.78 8.31 29.63
CA VAL A 552 -11.67 7.21 30.08
C VAL A 552 -10.86 6.08 30.71
N LYS A 553 -9.75 5.69 30.09
CA LYS A 553 -8.84 4.65 30.62
C LYS A 553 -8.32 5.03 32.00
N GLU A 554 -7.80 6.25 32.18
CA GLU A 554 -7.36 6.75 33.48
C GLU A 554 -8.50 6.76 34.52
N ALA A 555 -9.70 7.19 34.12
CA ALA A 555 -10.86 7.20 34.99
C ALA A 555 -11.27 5.78 35.46
N LEU A 556 -11.20 4.79 34.57
CA LEU A 556 -11.47 3.39 34.89
C LEU A 556 -10.39 2.79 35.80
N GLU A 557 -9.12 3.05 35.52
CA GLU A 557 -7.98 2.60 36.34
C GLU A 557 -8.04 3.15 37.77
N ASN A 558 -8.50 4.39 37.93
CA ASN A 558 -8.69 5.04 39.23
C ASN A 558 -10.06 4.79 39.86
N ASN A 559 -10.95 4.03 39.19
CA ASN A 559 -12.33 3.77 39.62
C ASN A 559 -13.13 5.06 39.92
N GLN A 560 -12.95 6.08 39.08
CA GLN A 560 -13.58 7.40 39.20
C GLN A 560 -14.51 7.65 38.00
N PRO A 561 -15.79 7.26 38.06
CA PRO A 561 -16.73 7.51 36.97
C PRO A 561 -16.88 9.02 36.70
N PHE A 562 -17.22 9.34 35.45
CA PHE A 562 -17.53 10.72 35.08
C PHE A 562 -18.90 11.11 35.66
N LEU A 563 -18.94 12.25 36.32
CA LEU A 563 -20.14 12.74 36.99
C LEU A 563 -21.05 13.52 36.04
N SER A 564 -20.45 14.27 35.10
CA SER A 564 -21.15 15.08 34.09
C SER A 564 -20.29 15.27 32.84
N MET A 565 -20.89 15.83 31.79
CA MET A 565 -20.16 16.25 30.59
C MET A 565 -19.09 17.31 30.90
N GLU A 566 -19.38 18.23 31.82
CA GLU A 566 -18.41 19.23 32.30
C GLU A 566 -17.21 18.59 33.03
N ASP A 567 -17.46 17.55 33.84
CA ASP A 567 -16.40 16.78 34.50
C ASP A 567 -15.52 16.08 33.47
N LEU A 568 -16.13 15.40 32.49
CA LEU A 568 -15.40 14.78 31.38
C LEU A 568 -14.53 15.81 30.62
N LEU A 569 -15.09 16.97 30.26
CA LEU A 569 -14.37 18.04 29.56
C LEU A 569 -13.16 18.56 30.36
N SER A 570 -13.36 18.75 31.67
CA SER A 570 -12.32 19.21 32.59
C SER A 570 -11.18 18.19 32.69
N ARG A 571 -11.51 16.89 32.83
CA ARG A 571 -10.49 15.82 32.90
C ARG A 571 -9.75 15.63 31.58
N CYS A 572 -10.43 15.77 30.43
CA CYS A 572 -9.76 15.78 29.13
C CYS A 572 -8.73 16.93 29.03
N SER A 573 -9.11 18.13 29.45
CA SER A 573 -8.18 19.28 29.47
C SER A 573 -6.98 19.06 30.40
N GLN A 574 -7.19 18.39 31.54
CA GLN A 574 -6.10 18.01 32.45
C GLN A 574 -5.16 16.98 31.81
N MET A 575 -5.71 15.97 31.14
CA MET A 575 -4.95 14.96 30.41
C MET A 575 -4.09 15.58 29.30
N GLU A 576 -4.67 16.45 28.47
CA GLU A 576 -3.97 17.18 27.42
C GLU A 576 -2.77 17.96 27.97
N ASN A 577 -2.98 18.66 29.10
CA ASN A 577 -1.93 19.42 29.77
C ASN A 577 -0.83 18.52 30.36
N ALA A 578 -1.21 17.40 30.98
CA ALA A 578 -0.27 16.45 31.57
C ALA A 578 0.66 15.84 30.52
N VAL A 579 0.09 15.40 29.39
CA VAL A 579 0.86 14.83 28.28
C VAL A 579 1.73 15.87 27.59
N ARG A 580 1.23 17.10 27.40
CA ARG A 580 2.04 18.21 26.86
C ARG A 580 3.25 18.52 27.76
N MET A 581 3.05 18.58 29.07
CA MET A 581 4.14 18.81 30.02
C MET A 581 5.18 17.67 29.99
N LYS A 582 4.72 16.41 29.87
CA LYS A 582 5.59 15.24 29.71
C LYS A 582 6.47 15.36 28.45
N ALA A 583 5.88 15.79 27.34
CA ALA A 583 6.61 16.04 26.09
C ALA A 583 7.63 17.18 26.21
N GLU A 584 7.25 18.31 26.84
CA GLU A 584 8.16 19.45 27.08
C GLU A 584 9.36 19.07 27.98
N GLN A 585 9.18 18.10 28.87
CA GLN A 585 10.25 17.55 29.73
C GLN A 585 11.13 16.52 29.01
N GLY A 586 10.84 16.17 27.76
CA GLY A 586 11.58 15.17 26.99
C GLY A 586 11.37 13.74 27.48
N LEU A 587 10.29 13.47 28.22
CA LEU A 587 9.93 12.12 28.64
C LEU A 587 9.25 11.38 27.49
N PRO A 588 9.50 10.06 27.34
CA PRO A 588 8.92 9.28 26.25
C PRO A 588 7.39 9.19 26.40
N LEU A 589 6.68 9.46 25.31
CA LEU A 589 5.25 9.26 25.19
C LEU A 589 4.96 7.84 24.71
N THR A 590 3.93 7.22 25.26
CA THR A 590 3.34 5.98 24.73
C THR A 590 2.61 6.25 23.41
N ASP A 591 2.34 5.20 22.63
CA ASP A 591 1.62 5.32 21.35
C ASP A 591 0.20 5.90 21.51
N GLU A 592 -0.43 5.71 22.68
CA GLU A 592 -1.75 6.27 23.02
C GLU A 592 -1.67 7.76 23.39
N GLU A 593 -0.54 8.23 23.92
CA GLU A 593 -0.28 9.64 24.30
C GLU A 593 0.20 10.49 23.10
N GLN A 594 0.54 9.86 21.97
CA GLN A 594 0.93 10.58 20.76
C GLN A 594 -0.30 11.16 20.04
N ASP A 595 -0.12 12.35 19.48
CA ASP A 595 -1.09 13.07 18.65
C ASP A 595 -2.45 13.34 19.33
N LEU A 596 -2.44 13.65 20.63
CA LEU A 596 -3.65 14.08 21.35
C LEU A 596 -4.21 15.37 20.75
N GLY A 597 -5.54 15.43 20.66
CA GLY A 597 -6.30 16.57 20.17
C GLY A 597 -7.12 17.21 21.29
N HIS A 598 -7.41 18.51 21.12
CA HIS A 598 -8.19 19.25 22.09
C HIS A 598 -9.67 18.84 22.08
N VAL A 599 -10.19 18.37 23.21
CA VAL A 599 -11.61 18.05 23.37
C VAL A 599 -12.38 19.33 23.67
N GLY A 600 -13.14 19.80 22.68
CA GLY A 600 -14.04 20.94 22.84
C GLY A 600 -15.50 20.52 23.07
N GLN A 601 -16.35 21.49 23.42
CA GLN A 601 -17.79 21.27 23.63
C GLN A 601 -18.48 20.65 22.41
N SER A 602 -18.08 21.02 21.19
CA SER A 602 -18.65 20.46 19.96
C SER A 602 -18.47 18.95 19.84
N ALA A 603 -17.38 18.38 20.37
CA ALA A 603 -17.14 16.94 20.37
C ALA A 603 -18.06 16.22 21.37
N LEU A 604 -18.25 16.80 22.55
CA LEU A 604 -19.19 16.30 23.57
C LEU A 604 -20.64 16.37 23.09
N ASP A 605 -21.04 17.47 22.47
CA ASP A 605 -22.39 17.64 21.91
C ASP A 605 -22.66 16.59 20.82
N ALA A 606 -21.67 16.28 19.98
CA ALA A 606 -21.77 15.24 18.96
C ALA A 606 -21.96 13.85 19.60
N LEU A 607 -21.17 13.52 20.63
CA LEU A 607 -21.28 12.25 21.36
C LEU A 607 -22.63 12.14 22.10
N HIS A 608 -23.08 13.21 22.74
CA HIS A 608 -24.36 13.28 23.45
C HIS A 608 -25.54 13.10 22.48
N THR A 609 -25.52 13.79 21.34
CA THR A 609 -26.60 13.70 20.33
C THR A 609 -26.81 12.27 19.82
N LEU A 610 -25.74 11.46 19.82
CA LEU A 610 -25.78 10.05 19.40
C LEU A 610 -26.05 9.06 20.53
N GLY A 611 -26.16 9.54 21.76
CA GLY A 611 -26.35 8.72 22.96
C GLY A 611 -25.08 7.98 23.40
N ALA A 612 -23.90 8.34 22.88
CA ALA A 612 -22.64 7.68 23.21
C ALA A 612 -22.19 7.94 24.66
N LEU A 613 -22.70 9.01 25.28
CA LEU A 613 -22.46 9.37 26.69
C LEU A 613 -23.48 8.72 27.65
N GLY A 614 -24.46 7.96 27.15
CA GLY A 614 -25.55 7.42 27.97
C GLY A 614 -26.37 8.51 28.65
N ASP A 615 -26.71 8.30 29.93
CA ASP A 615 -27.51 9.23 30.75
C ASP A 615 -26.65 10.28 31.50
N MET A 616 -25.44 10.57 31.01
CA MET A 616 -24.53 11.53 31.63
C MET A 616 -25.14 12.95 31.62
N PRO A 617 -25.31 13.62 32.78
CA PRO A 617 -25.89 14.96 32.83
C PRO A 617 -24.92 16.02 32.28
N GLU A 618 -25.44 17.14 31.78
CA GLU A 618 -24.61 18.25 31.29
C GLU A 618 -23.71 18.82 32.40
N THR A 619 -24.27 19.07 33.59
CA THR A 619 -23.58 19.66 34.73
C THR A 619 -23.94 18.95 36.03
N ASN A 620 -23.05 19.03 37.03
CA ASN A 620 -23.36 18.57 38.37
C ASN A 620 -23.95 19.72 39.20
N GLN A 621 -25.10 19.49 39.82
CA GLN A 621 -25.68 20.48 40.74
C GLN A 621 -24.96 20.55 42.09
N ILE A 622 -24.13 19.55 42.41
CA ILE A 622 -23.40 19.46 43.69
C ILE A 622 -21.96 19.01 43.39
N SER A 623 -20.99 19.79 43.84
CA SER A 623 -19.56 19.44 43.85
C SER A 623 -19.11 19.33 45.32
N LEU A 624 -18.52 18.18 45.69
CA LEU A 624 -18.01 17.91 47.04
C LEU A 624 -16.49 17.73 46.95
N PHE A 625 -15.78 18.27 47.95
CA PHE A 625 -14.31 18.22 48.05
C PHE A 625 -13.75 16.82 48.28
#